data_AF-A0A0D6L3A1-F1
#
_entry.id   AF-A0A0D6L3A1-F1
#
_cell.length_a   1.000
_cell.length_b   1.000
_cell.length_c   1.000
_cell.angle_alpha   90.00
_cell.angle_beta   90.00
_cell.angle_gamma   90.00
#
_symmetry.space_group_name_H-M   'P 1'
#
loop_
_entity.id
_entity.type
_entity.pdbx_description
1 polymer ?
#
loop_
_entity_poly.entity_id
_entity_poly.type
_entity_poly.pdbx_seq_one_letter_code
_entity_poly.pdbx_strand_id
1 'polypeptide(L)'
;MGVNIRAQLGQNKDYVRSVKDVCQLLWDRERLPWLWPTPLWILSGKAARFEKALATVQGFSCEVIAKRKKLFAAKQRDPGQKPAFLDLLLEMQEANCLTDNDIREEVDTFMFEGHDTVSSALGYALFCLGNYPEEQERLFEEVKA
;
A
#
# COMPACT_ATOMS: atom_id res chain seq x y z
N MET A 1 -0.90 -5.01 -7.99
CA MET A 1 -0.81 -3.94 -9.01
C MET A 1 -0.21 -4.34 -10.37
N GLY A 2 0.43 -5.51 -10.53
CA GLY A 2 0.88 -5.95 -11.87
C GLY A 2 2.04 -5.14 -12.47
N VAL A 3 2.79 -4.41 -11.65
CA VAL A 3 3.98 -3.64 -12.04
C VAL A 3 5.15 -4.08 -11.18
N ASN A 4 6.33 -4.22 -11.79
CA ASN A 4 7.55 -4.51 -11.03
C ASN A 4 8.09 -3.21 -10.42
N ILE A 5 8.02 -3.11 -9.09
CA ILE A 5 8.51 -1.96 -8.31
C ILE A 5 9.88 -2.22 -7.66
N ARG A 6 10.50 -3.37 -7.93
CA ARG A 6 11.81 -3.78 -7.38
C ARG A 6 11.93 -3.53 -5.86
N ALA A 7 10.88 -3.84 -5.11
CA ALA A 7 10.78 -3.52 -3.69
C ALA A 7 11.93 -4.11 -2.86
N GLN A 8 12.35 -5.34 -3.17
CA GLN A 8 13.46 -6.02 -2.50
C GLN A 8 14.83 -5.35 -2.73
N LEU A 9 14.97 -4.55 -3.81
CA LEU A 9 16.17 -3.74 -4.07
C LEU A 9 16.11 -2.38 -3.37
N GLY A 10 15.03 -2.09 -2.65
CA GLY A 10 14.86 -0.85 -1.89
C GLY A 10 14.52 0.38 -2.74
N GLN A 11 14.03 0.21 -3.97
CA GLN A 11 13.68 1.33 -4.84
C GLN A 11 12.41 2.08 -4.39
N ASN A 12 11.60 1.48 -3.51
CA ASN A 12 10.38 2.06 -2.96
C ASN A 12 10.54 2.49 -1.49
N LYS A 13 11.77 2.64 -0.97
CA LYS A 13 12.03 3.00 0.43
C LYS A 13 11.35 4.31 0.85
N ASP A 14 11.36 5.31 -0.03
CA ASP A 14 10.75 6.60 0.25
C ASP A 14 9.22 6.50 0.34
N TYR A 15 8.59 5.66 -0.49
CA TYR A 15 7.18 5.33 -0.39
C TYR A 15 6.86 4.67 0.96
N VAL A 16 7.58 3.60 1.33
CA VAL A 16 7.33 2.86 2.59
C VAL A 16 7.53 3.78 3.80
N ARG A 17 8.56 4.62 3.79
CA ARG A 17 8.78 5.60 4.87
C ARG A 17 7.66 6.64 4.92
N SER A 18 7.19 7.11 3.77
CA SER A 18 6.10 8.10 3.70
C SER A 18 4.77 7.51 4.18
N VAL A 19 4.47 6.25 3.85
CA VAL A 19 3.31 5.53 4.40
C VAL A 19 3.38 5.49 5.93
N LYS A 20 4.52 5.10 6.50
CA LYS A 20 4.70 5.10 7.96
C LYS A 20 4.50 6.48 8.59
N ASP A 21 5.01 7.54 7.94
CA ASP A 21 4.82 8.92 8.38
C ASP A 21 3.35 9.34 8.34
N VAL A 22 2.63 9.01 7.26
CA VAL A 22 1.17 9.25 7.14
C VAL A 22 0.43 8.54 8.27
N CYS A 23 0.65 7.25 8.47
CA CYS A 23 -0.01 6.47 9.52
C CYS A 23 0.27 7.01 10.92
N GLN A 24 1.53 7.33 11.24
CA GLN A 24 1.89 7.88 12.55
C GLN A 24 1.23 9.24 12.79
N LEU A 25 1.20 10.11 11.77
CA LEU A 25 0.62 11.43 11.87
C LEU A 25 -0.91 11.39 12.00
N LEU A 26 -1.57 10.46 11.32
CA LEU A 26 -3.00 10.20 11.50
C LEU A 26 -3.29 9.65 12.89
N TRP A 27 -2.51 8.67 13.35
CA TRP A 27 -2.64 8.09 14.69
C TRP A 27 -2.43 9.12 15.81
N ASP A 28 -1.43 10.00 15.66
CA ASP A 28 -1.22 11.14 16.56
C ASP A 28 -2.44 12.05 16.56
N ARG A 29 -3.00 12.35 15.39
CA ARG A 29 -4.18 13.22 15.27
C ARG A 29 -5.40 12.55 15.90
N GLU A 30 -5.63 11.27 15.71
CA GLU A 30 -6.75 10.52 16.28
C GLU A 30 -6.67 10.45 17.81
N ARG A 31 -5.48 10.18 18.37
CA ARG A 31 -5.31 9.93 19.82
C ARG A 31 -5.06 11.17 20.67
N LEU A 32 -4.71 12.29 20.05
CA LEU A 32 -4.37 13.53 20.77
C LEU A 32 -5.42 14.60 20.46
N PRO A 33 -6.48 14.75 21.28
CA PRO A 33 -7.58 15.69 21.00
C PRO A 33 -7.14 17.15 20.83
N TRP A 34 -6.01 17.55 21.42
CA TRP A 34 -5.44 18.88 21.22
C TRP A 34 -4.88 19.13 19.81
N LEU A 35 -4.70 18.08 18.99
CA LEU A 35 -4.34 18.20 17.58
C LEU A 35 -5.57 18.22 16.65
N TRP A 36 -6.80 18.06 17.17
CA TRP A 36 -8.01 18.10 16.34
C TRP A 36 -8.31 19.49 15.78
N PRO A 37 -8.16 20.58 16.57
CA PRO A 37 -8.34 21.92 16.02
C PRO A 37 -7.31 22.18 14.91
N THR A 38 -7.80 22.47 13.71
CA THR A 38 -6.97 22.72 12.52
C THR A 38 -5.82 23.71 12.75
N PRO A 39 -6.01 24.83 13.49
CA PRO A 39 -4.90 25.74 13.77
C PRO A 39 -3.75 25.08 14.53
N LEU A 40 -4.04 24.24 15.53
CA LEU A 40 -3.01 23.56 16.33
C LEU A 40 -2.27 22.50 15.51
N TRP A 41 -2.97 21.80 14.62
CA TRP A 41 -2.37 20.85 13.67
C TRP A 41 -1.41 21.52 12.67
N ILE A 42 -1.79 22.69 12.19
CA ILE A 42 -0.96 23.49 11.27
C ILE A 42 0.24 24.08 12.01
N LEU A 43 0.01 24.73 13.16
CA LEU A 43 1.05 25.38 13.96
C LEU A 43 2.07 24.38 14.51
N SER A 44 1.68 23.13 14.78
CA SER A 44 2.61 22.09 15.22
C SER A 44 3.56 21.60 14.10
N GLY A 45 3.41 22.10 12.87
CA GLY A 45 4.19 21.67 11.69
C GLY A 45 3.85 20.25 11.20
N LYS A 46 2.92 19.55 11.88
CA LYS A 46 2.52 18.18 11.53
C LYS A 46 1.71 18.15 10.25
N ALA A 47 0.88 19.17 10.00
CA ALA A 47 0.18 19.34 8.73
C ALA A 47 1.14 19.36 7.54
N ALA A 48 2.19 20.20 7.58
CA ALA A 48 3.15 20.30 6.49
C ALA A 48 3.91 18.99 6.25
N ARG A 49 4.26 18.25 7.32
CA ARG A 49 4.87 16.93 7.21
C ARG A 49 3.91 15.90 6.60
N PHE A 50 2.64 15.93 7.00
CA PHE A 50 1.60 15.06 6.47
C PHE A 50 1.40 15.29 4.97
N GLU A 51 1.21 16.54 4.54
CA GLU A 51 1.07 16.90 3.12
C GLU A 51 2.26 16.45 2.28
N LYS A 52 3.50 16.62 2.80
CA LYS A 52 4.70 16.16 2.11
C LYS A 52 4.76 14.64 1.96
N ALA A 53 4.43 13.90 3.01
CA ALA A 53 4.40 12.44 2.99
C ALA A 53 3.28 11.94 2.06
N LEU A 54 2.09 12.53 2.14
CA LEU A 54 0.95 12.22 1.28
C LEU A 54 1.28 12.45 -0.20
N ALA A 55 1.95 13.56 -0.53
CA ALA A 55 2.38 13.84 -1.91
C ALA A 55 3.33 12.75 -2.46
N THR A 56 4.18 12.18 -1.60
CA THR A 56 5.08 11.08 -1.99
C THR A 56 4.31 9.77 -2.20
N VAL A 57 3.34 9.47 -1.33
CA VAL A 57 2.45 8.30 -1.46
C VAL A 57 1.64 8.40 -2.77
N GLN A 58 0.95 9.52 -2.98
CA GLN A 58 0.14 9.75 -4.18
C GLN A 58 0.99 9.75 -5.46
N GLY A 59 2.18 10.37 -5.42
CA GLY A 59 3.11 10.38 -6.54
C GLY A 59 3.53 8.98 -6.97
N PHE A 60 3.79 8.10 -6.01
CA PHE A 60 4.13 6.71 -6.27
C PHE A 60 2.96 5.92 -6.87
N SER A 61 1.74 6.09 -6.35
CA SER A 61 0.53 5.47 -6.92
C SER A 61 0.28 5.91 -8.36
N CYS A 62 0.41 7.22 -8.64
CA CYS A 62 0.32 7.76 -10.00
C CYS A 62 1.36 7.14 -10.94
N GLU A 63 2.60 6.93 -10.47
CA GLU A 63 3.64 6.26 -11.24
C GLU A 63 3.27 4.79 -11.57
N VAL A 64 2.74 4.06 -10.58
CA VAL A 64 2.28 2.67 -10.75
C VAL A 64 1.12 2.59 -11.75
N ILE A 65 0.14 3.48 -11.63
CA ILE A 65 -1.00 3.58 -12.57
C ILE A 65 -0.49 3.88 -13.98
N ALA A 66 0.36 4.87 -14.14
CA ALA A 66 0.91 5.24 -15.44
C ALA A 66 1.70 4.10 -16.09
N LYS A 67 2.54 3.38 -15.32
CA LYS A 67 3.25 2.20 -15.80
C LYS A 67 2.28 1.09 -16.22
N ARG A 68 1.24 0.84 -15.43
CA ARG A 68 0.27 -0.22 -15.74
C ARG A 68 -0.56 0.13 -16.96
N LYS A 69 -1.06 1.37 -17.10
CA LYS A 69 -1.81 1.83 -18.28
C LYS A 69 -1.03 1.63 -19.57
N LYS A 70 0.28 1.93 -19.59
CA LYS A 70 1.15 1.67 -20.75
C LYS A 70 1.23 0.18 -21.10
N LEU A 71 1.37 -0.69 -20.09
CA LEU A 71 1.42 -2.13 -20.28
C LEU A 71 0.07 -2.70 -20.73
N PHE A 72 -1.03 -2.15 -20.21
CA PHE A 72 -2.40 -2.54 -20.52
C PHE A 72 -2.72 -2.22 -21.99
N ALA A 73 -2.42 -1.00 -22.45
CA ALA A 73 -2.60 -0.60 -23.84
C ALA A 73 -1.74 -1.41 -24.84
N ALA A 74 -0.57 -1.89 -24.41
CA ALA A 74 0.36 -2.65 -25.25
C ALA A 74 0.05 -4.15 -25.32
N LYS A 75 -0.78 -4.69 -24.42
CA LYS A 75 -1.09 -6.13 -24.37
C LYS A 75 -2.41 -6.44 -25.07
N GLN A 76 -2.39 -7.44 -25.96
CA GLN A 76 -3.58 -8.28 -26.16
C GLN A 76 -3.65 -9.27 -25.00
N ARG A 77 -4.80 -9.34 -24.33
CA ARG A 77 -5.01 -10.19 -23.15
C ARG A 77 -4.78 -11.65 -23.53
N ASP A 78 -3.84 -12.30 -22.86
CA ASP A 78 -3.63 -13.74 -23.02
C ASP A 78 -4.77 -14.47 -22.28
N PRO A 79 -5.59 -15.31 -22.92
CA PRO A 79 -6.79 -15.90 -22.33
C PRO A 79 -6.54 -16.71 -21.04
N GLY A 80 -5.30 -17.14 -20.79
CA GLY A 80 -4.91 -17.89 -19.59
C GLY A 80 -4.40 -17.03 -18.42
N GLN A 81 -4.15 -15.73 -18.60
CA GLN A 81 -3.57 -14.89 -17.55
C GLN A 81 -4.66 -14.28 -16.66
N LYS A 82 -4.65 -14.63 -15.36
CA LYS A 82 -5.50 -13.96 -14.37
C LYS A 82 -5.15 -12.46 -14.30
N PRO A 83 -6.13 -11.55 -14.39
CA PRO A 83 -5.88 -10.11 -14.34
C PRO A 83 -5.35 -9.72 -12.96
N ALA A 84 -4.44 -8.75 -12.91
CA ALA A 84 -4.09 -8.09 -11.66
C ALA A 84 -5.25 -7.18 -11.23
N PHE A 85 -5.34 -6.85 -9.93
CA PHE A 85 -6.36 -5.93 -9.42
C PHE A 85 -6.46 -4.61 -10.22
N LEU A 86 -5.33 -3.99 -10.54
CA LEU A 86 -5.31 -2.75 -11.33
C LEU A 86 -5.78 -2.95 -12.79
N ASP A 87 -5.71 -4.16 -13.35
CA ASP A 87 -6.31 -4.43 -14.66
C ASP A 87 -7.84 -4.37 -14.57
N LEU A 88 -8.42 -4.92 -13.51
CA LEU A 88 -9.88 -4.87 -13.29
C LEU A 88 -10.37 -3.42 -13.16
N LEU A 89 -9.63 -2.57 -12.44
CA LEU A 89 -9.97 -1.15 -12.32
C LEU A 89 -9.89 -0.41 -13.67
N LEU A 90 -8.90 -0.74 -14.51
CA LEU A 90 -8.76 -0.17 -15.85
C LEU A 90 -9.85 -0.66 -16.81
N GLU A 91 -10.26 -1.93 -16.71
CA GLU A 91 -11.42 -2.47 -17.46
C GLU A 91 -12.72 -1.74 -17.08
N MET A 92 -12.93 -1.45 -15.79
CA MET A 92 -14.07 -0.66 -15.32
C MET A 92 -14.01 0.80 -15.77
N GLN A 93 -12.81 1.36 -15.95
CA GLN A 93 -12.62 2.69 -16.52
C GLN A 93 -13.06 2.74 -17.99
N GLU A 94 -12.68 1.73 -18.80
CA GLU A 94 -13.12 1.64 -20.20
C GLU A 94 -14.64 1.50 -20.34
N ALA A 95 -15.29 0.87 -19.36
CA ALA A 95 -16.74 0.81 -19.26
C ALA A 95 -17.41 2.11 -18.75
N ASN A 96 -16.63 3.19 -18.56
CA ASN A 96 -17.06 4.47 -17.97
C ASN A 96 -17.68 4.35 -16.56
N CYS A 97 -17.29 3.33 -15.79
CA CYS A 97 -17.75 3.14 -14.41
C CYS A 97 -16.87 3.84 -13.37
N LEU A 98 -15.60 4.12 -13.70
CA LEU A 98 -14.63 4.73 -12.79
C LEU A 98 -13.89 5.89 -13.45
N THR A 99 -13.71 6.98 -12.70
CA THR A 99 -12.85 8.10 -13.09
C THR A 99 -11.38 7.82 -12.76
N ASP A 100 -10.47 8.64 -13.28
CA ASP A 100 -9.05 8.57 -12.91
C ASP A 100 -8.82 8.78 -11.40
N ASN A 101 -9.65 9.60 -10.75
CA ASN A 101 -9.57 9.84 -9.32
C ASN A 101 -10.02 8.60 -8.53
N ASP A 102 -11.11 7.95 -8.93
CA ASP A 102 -11.59 6.74 -8.26
C ASP A 102 -10.52 5.63 -8.33
N ILE A 103 -9.90 5.43 -9.50
CA ILE A 103 -8.81 4.47 -9.64
C ILE A 103 -7.62 4.82 -8.76
N ARG A 104 -7.24 6.11 -8.69
CA ARG A 104 -6.15 6.55 -7.83
C ARG A 104 -6.45 6.26 -6.36
N GLU A 105 -7.66 6.54 -5.91
CA GLU A 105 -8.08 6.33 -4.51
C GLU A 105 -8.10 4.84 -4.13
N GLU A 106 -8.61 3.98 -5.01
CA GLU A 106 -8.56 2.52 -4.83
C GLU A 106 -7.11 2.01 -4.83
N VAL A 107 -6.27 2.53 -5.72
CA VAL A 107 -4.85 2.16 -5.76
C VAL A 107 -4.12 2.62 -4.51
N ASP A 108 -4.32 3.86 -4.06
CA ASP A 108 -3.73 4.40 -2.83
C ASP A 108 -4.10 3.51 -1.63
N THR A 109 -5.38 3.15 -1.51
CA THR A 109 -5.91 2.30 -0.44
C THR A 109 -5.30 0.91 -0.45
N PHE A 110 -5.43 0.16 -1.56
CA PHE A 110 -4.93 -1.20 -1.63
C PHE A 110 -3.40 -1.30 -1.61
N MET A 111 -2.70 -0.28 -2.13
CA MET A 111 -1.24 -0.24 -2.03
C MET A 111 -0.77 -0.03 -0.60
N PHE A 112 -1.50 0.67 0.24
CA PHE A 112 -1.23 0.75 1.68
C PHE A 112 -1.63 -0.54 2.41
N GLU A 113 -2.92 -0.88 2.35
CA GLU A 113 -3.50 -1.96 3.15
C GLU A 113 -2.88 -3.32 2.85
N GLY A 114 -2.53 -3.57 1.59
CA GLY A 114 -2.02 -4.86 1.14
C GLY A 114 -0.60 -5.20 1.60
N HIS A 115 0.18 -4.23 2.10
CA HIS A 115 1.56 -4.50 2.53
C HIS A 115 1.80 -4.22 4.02
N ASP A 116 1.30 -3.11 4.56
CA ASP A 116 1.64 -2.68 5.91
C ASP A 116 1.06 -3.64 6.97
N THR A 117 -0.21 -4.00 6.80
CA THR A 117 -0.93 -4.93 7.69
C THR A 117 -0.34 -6.34 7.67
N VAL A 118 -0.07 -6.87 6.47
CA VAL A 118 0.47 -8.22 6.27
C VAL A 118 1.92 -8.30 6.76
N SER A 119 2.72 -7.25 6.56
CA SER A 119 4.10 -7.20 7.07
C SER A 119 4.12 -7.25 8.60
N SER A 120 3.20 -6.53 9.25
CA SER A 120 3.05 -6.57 10.71
C SER A 120 2.59 -7.95 11.19
N ALA A 121 1.56 -8.51 10.56
CA ALA A 121 1.05 -9.85 10.90
C ALA A 121 2.12 -10.93 10.76
N LEU A 122 2.88 -10.92 9.66
CA LEU A 122 3.99 -11.85 9.44
C LEU A 122 5.11 -11.63 10.48
N GLY A 123 5.44 -10.39 10.80
CA GLY A 123 6.43 -10.06 11.83
C GLY A 123 6.05 -10.64 13.19
N TYR A 124 4.79 -10.49 13.61
CA TYR A 124 4.29 -11.09 14.87
C TYR A 124 4.19 -12.60 14.79
N ALA A 125 3.76 -13.17 13.67
CA ALA A 125 3.70 -14.62 13.49
C ALA A 125 5.09 -15.25 13.66
N LEU A 126 6.11 -14.70 12.99
CA LEU A 126 7.50 -15.14 13.11
C LEU A 126 8.04 -14.94 14.54
N PHE A 127 7.70 -13.83 15.18
CA PHE A 127 8.05 -13.60 16.58
C PHE A 127 7.46 -14.68 17.49
N CYS A 128 6.17 -15.02 17.33
CA CYS A 128 5.54 -16.08 18.10
C CYS A 128 6.19 -17.44 17.83
N LEU A 129 6.39 -17.82 16.57
CA LEU A 129 7.02 -19.10 16.23
C LEU A 129 8.43 -19.23 16.84
N GLY A 130 9.22 -18.14 16.82
CA GLY A 130 10.53 -18.13 17.46
C GLY A 130 10.51 -18.28 18.99
N ASN A 131 9.36 -18.02 19.64
CA ASN A 131 9.17 -18.20 21.08
C ASN A 131 8.47 -19.52 21.45
N TYR A 132 7.88 -20.23 20.49
CA TYR A 132 7.14 -21.49 20.71
C TYR A 132 7.65 -22.58 19.75
N PRO A 133 8.77 -23.25 20.06
CA PRO A 133 9.40 -24.22 19.15
C PRO A 133 8.51 -25.41 18.78
N GLU A 134 7.68 -25.89 19.71
CA GLU A 134 6.74 -26.99 19.44
C GLU A 134 5.71 -26.61 18.38
N GLU A 135 5.16 -25.39 18.44
CA GLU A 135 4.22 -24.88 17.43
C GLU A 135 4.92 -24.61 16.08
N GLN A 136 6.18 -24.17 16.12
CA GLN A 136 7.00 -24.02 14.92
C GLN A 136 7.24 -25.35 14.21
N GLU A 137 7.59 -26.41 14.96
CA GLU A 137 7.81 -27.74 14.40
C GLU A 137 6.53 -28.32 13.80
N ARG A 138 5.39 -28.21 14.51
CA ARG A 138 4.07 -28.62 14.00
C ARG A 138 3.71 -27.92 12.69
N LEU A 139 3.89 -26.60 12.60
CA LEU A 139 3.65 -25.84 11.37
C LEU A 139 4.58 -26.30 10.23
N PHE A 140 5.86 -26.56 10.55
CA PHE A 140 6.83 -27.01 9.56
C PHE A 140 6.47 -28.40 9.00
N GLU A 141 6.03 -29.33 9.85
CA GLU A 141 5.54 -30.63 9.42
C GLU A 141 4.31 -30.53 8.51
N GLU A 142 3.35 -29.66 8.85
CA GLU A 142 2.14 -29.42 8.05
C GLU A 142 2.48 -28.88 6.65
N VAL A 143 3.38 -27.89 6.55
CA VAL A 143 3.77 -27.28 5.27
C VAL A 143 4.55 -28.24 4.37
N LYS A 144 5.24 -29.24 4.97
CA LYS A 144 6.03 -30.22 4.25
C LYS A 144 5.21 -31.38 3.68
N ALA A 145 4.06 -31.69 4.29
CA ALA A 145 3.16 -32.77 3.89
C ALA A 145 2.50 -32.51 2.51
#